data_AF-A0A9D1DK64-F1
#
_entry.id   AF-A0A9D1DK64-F1
#
_cell.length_a   1.000
_cell.length_b   1.000
_cell.length_c   1.000
_cell.angle_alpha   90.00
_cell.angle_beta   90.00
_cell.angle_gamma   90.00
#
_symmetry.space_group_name_H-M   'P 1'
#
loop_
_entity.id
_entity.type
_entity.pdbx_description
1 polymer ?
#
loop_
_entity_poly.entity_id
_entity_poly.type
_entity_poly.pdbx_seq_one_letter_code
_entity_poly.pdbx_strand_id
1 'polypeptide(L)'
;MSFIPRVTCRRCGRQFSGMRGRCPYCGTRRVRQSERVPGPTPDEDMSTPSGQRAAVNARWQLIFGAILLVAVILAVVVLISMSLNSGGVTKPSPTVPVVPSANELTDPTVPPTATPTPTPTPTIESVTIYYGSEPLGDDVTISAPLTATASIWPMTVEIPAEAIVWESSDPNVVKVEVSADDPTRCTLTGVGSGSCNVTVTVYGASDTAIVRYVG
;
A
#
# COMPACT_ATOMS: atom_id res chain seq x y z
N MET A 1 -31.39 6.96 57.21
CA MET A 1 -31.58 5.50 57.18
C MET A 1 -30.31 4.86 56.65
N SER A 2 -29.47 4.27 57.51
CA SER A 2 -28.18 3.71 57.10
C SER A 2 -28.40 2.38 56.36
N PHE A 3 -28.18 2.37 55.04
CA PHE A 3 -28.15 1.14 54.27
C PHE A 3 -26.83 0.41 54.60
N ILE A 4 -26.91 -0.58 55.49
CA ILE A 4 -25.75 -1.41 55.80
C ILE A 4 -25.39 -2.21 54.53
N PRO A 5 -24.21 -2.00 53.93
CA PRO A 5 -23.85 -2.67 52.69
C PRO A 5 -23.78 -4.18 52.90
N ARG A 6 -24.42 -4.95 52.02
CA ARG A 6 -24.35 -6.42 51.99
C ARG A 6 -23.26 -6.84 51.01
N VAL A 7 -22.49 -7.85 51.39
CA VAL A 7 -21.42 -8.40 50.55
C VAL A 7 -21.62 -9.91 50.45
N THR A 8 -21.50 -10.45 49.25
CA THR A 8 -21.54 -11.89 49.00
C THR A 8 -20.19 -12.52 49.33
N CYS A 9 -20.21 -13.62 50.09
CA CYS A 9 -18.99 -14.36 50.38
C CYS A 9 -18.50 -15.11 49.14
N ARG A 10 -17.25 -14.87 48.72
CA ARG A 10 -16.67 -15.52 47.54
C ARG A 10 -16.58 -17.06 47.64
N ARG A 11 -16.45 -17.59 48.87
CA ARG A 11 -16.35 -19.05 49.09
C ARG A 11 -17.68 -19.77 49.27
N CYS A 12 -18.60 -19.23 50.07
CA CYS A 12 -19.88 -19.90 50.36
C CYS A 12 -21.11 -19.25 49.71
N GLY A 13 -20.94 -18.17 48.93
CA GLY A 13 -22.02 -17.47 48.21
C GLY A 13 -23.00 -16.67 49.08
N ARG A 14 -23.03 -16.91 50.40
CA ARG A 14 -23.99 -16.27 51.31
C ARG A 14 -23.70 -14.79 51.49
N GLN A 15 -24.76 -13.98 51.55
CA GLN A 15 -24.68 -12.56 51.83
C GLN A 15 -24.50 -12.31 53.33
N PHE A 16 -23.59 -11.41 53.68
CA PHE A 16 -23.37 -10.97 55.05
C PHE A 16 -23.11 -9.46 55.10
N SER A 17 -23.14 -8.87 56.30
CA SER A 17 -22.87 -7.44 56.46
C SER A 17 -21.41 -7.12 56.09
N GLY A 18 -21.22 -6.13 55.22
CA GLY A 18 -19.91 -5.64 54.77
C GLY A 18 -19.06 -5.00 55.88
N MET A 19 -19.64 -4.79 57.07
CA MET A 19 -18.93 -4.33 58.27
C MET A 19 -18.02 -5.42 58.87
N ARG A 20 -18.26 -6.71 58.54
CA ARG A 20 -17.47 -7.83 59.06
C ARG A 20 -16.31 -8.16 58.11
N GLY A 21 -15.09 -8.24 58.66
CA GLY A 21 -13.88 -8.58 57.90
C GLY A 21 -13.73 -10.07 57.54
N ARG A 22 -14.54 -10.96 58.13
CA ARG A 22 -14.62 -12.39 57.82
C ARG A 22 -16.05 -12.82 57.64
N CYS A 23 -16.27 -13.80 56.76
CA CYS A 23 -17.59 -14.41 56.58
C CYS A 23 -17.97 -15.18 57.87
N PRO A 24 -19.15 -14.92 58.48
CA PRO A 24 -19.59 -15.61 59.69
C PRO A 24 -19.94 -17.08 59.45
N TYR A 25 -20.20 -17.48 58.20
CA TYR A 25 -20.63 -18.84 57.87
C TYR A 25 -19.48 -19.79 57.49
N CYS A 26 -18.38 -19.27 56.94
CA CYS A 26 -17.26 -20.10 56.48
C CYS A 26 -15.88 -19.60 56.91
N GLY A 27 -15.80 -18.53 57.72
CA GLY A 27 -14.56 -18.02 58.31
C GLY A 27 -13.58 -17.34 57.34
N THR A 28 -13.88 -17.32 56.04
CA THR A 28 -13.01 -16.74 55.02
C THR A 28 -12.83 -15.23 55.21
N ARG A 29 -11.58 -14.76 55.11
CA ARG A 29 -11.24 -13.34 55.20
C ARG A 29 -11.70 -12.63 53.94
N ARG A 30 -12.35 -11.49 54.10
CA ARG A 30 -12.66 -10.59 53.00
C ARG A 30 -11.35 -9.96 52.54
N VAL A 31 -10.91 -10.30 51.33
CA VAL A 31 -9.84 -9.57 50.66
C VAL A 31 -10.43 -8.23 50.21
N ARG A 32 -9.86 -7.11 50.68
CA ARG A 32 -10.08 -5.82 50.02
C ARG A 32 -9.42 -5.95 48.65
N GLN A 33 -10.19 -5.86 47.56
CA GLN A 33 -9.56 -5.64 46.26
C GLN A 33 -8.76 -4.35 46.39
N SER A 34 -7.47 -4.40 46.08
CA SER A 34 -6.64 -3.21 45.97
C SER A 34 -7.28 -2.30 44.93
N GLU A 35 -7.57 -1.05 45.28
CA GLU A 35 -7.94 0.05 44.36
C GLU A 35 -6.76 0.45 43.44
N ARG A 36 -5.91 -0.52 43.07
CA ARG A 36 -4.86 -0.28 42.10
C ARG A 36 -5.57 -0.14 40.76
N VAL A 37 -5.86 1.10 40.40
CA VAL A 37 -6.19 1.50 39.03
C VAL A 37 -5.15 0.78 38.15
N PRO A 38 -5.57 0.00 37.13
CA PRO A 38 -4.62 -0.56 36.18
C PRO A 38 -3.72 0.59 35.73
N GLY A 39 -2.41 0.46 35.97
CA GLY A 39 -1.46 1.42 35.44
C GLY A 39 -1.61 1.46 33.90
N PRO A 40 -1.23 2.57 33.26
CA PRO A 40 -1.19 2.62 31.80
C PRO A 40 -0.49 1.36 31.29
N THR A 41 -1.09 0.73 30.28
CA THR A 41 -0.46 -0.43 29.66
C THR A 41 0.92 0.00 29.16
N PRO A 42 1.93 -0.88 29.16
CA PRO A 42 3.30 -0.52 28.78
C PRO A 42 3.44 0.05 27.36
N ASP A 43 2.37 0.08 26.56
CA ASP A 43 2.28 0.73 25.26
C ASP A 43 2.06 2.25 25.35
N GLU A 44 1.38 2.73 26.40
CA GLU A 44 1.05 4.15 26.59
C GLU A 44 2.17 4.93 27.30
N ASP A 45 3.10 4.24 27.96
CA ASP A 45 4.24 4.84 28.64
C ASP A 45 5.39 5.11 27.66
N MET A 46 5.62 6.37 27.30
CA MET A 46 6.70 6.80 26.37
C MET A 46 8.12 6.44 26.85
N SER A 47 8.30 6.09 28.13
CA SER A 47 9.58 5.66 28.70
C SER A 47 9.90 4.18 28.49
N THR A 48 8.97 3.40 27.92
CA THR A 48 9.19 1.99 27.61
C THR A 48 9.66 1.83 26.16
N PRO A 49 10.41 0.75 25.84
CA PRO A 49 10.81 0.46 24.47
C PRO A 49 9.62 0.22 23.53
N SER A 50 8.47 -0.21 24.05
CA SER A 50 7.20 -0.32 23.31
C SER A 50 6.61 1.04 22.98
N GLY A 51 6.53 1.98 23.93
CA GLY A 51 6.02 3.34 23.70
C GLY A 51 6.90 4.15 22.73
N GLN A 52 8.22 3.95 22.76
CA GLN A 52 9.13 4.59 21.80
C GLN A 52 8.89 4.11 20.35
N ARG A 53 8.60 2.81 20.15
CA ARG A 53 8.30 2.26 18.83
C ARG A 53 6.94 2.74 18.30
N ALA A 54 5.93 2.80 19.16
CA ALA A 54 4.63 3.35 18.82
C ALA A 54 4.72 4.84 18.40
N ALA A 55 5.52 5.63 19.11
CA ALA A 55 5.74 7.05 18.78
C ALA A 55 6.45 7.27 17.43
N VAL A 56 7.43 6.43 17.10
CA VAL A 56 8.14 6.51 15.80
C VAL A 56 7.19 6.17 14.65
N ASN A 57 6.40 5.11 14.78
CA ASN A 57 5.44 4.70 13.75
C ASN A 57 4.34 5.77 13.54
N ALA A 58 3.82 6.34 14.63
CA ALA A 58 2.84 7.43 14.55
C ALA A 58 3.42 8.68 13.87
N ARG A 59 4.70 9.02 14.12
CA ARG A 59 5.36 10.17 13.48
C ARG A 59 5.50 9.98 11.97
N TRP A 60 5.88 8.79 11.51
CA TRP A 60 5.95 8.49 10.08
C TRP A 60 4.57 8.48 9.44
N GLN A 61 3.56 7.91 10.10
CA GLN A 61 2.19 7.90 9.60
C GLN A 61 1.61 9.32 9.44
N LEU A 62 1.91 10.24 10.37
CA LEU A 62 1.50 11.65 10.24
C LEU A 62 2.21 12.36 9.08
N ILE A 63 3.49 12.06 8.83
CA ILE A 63 4.25 12.64 7.71
C ILE A 63 3.69 12.12 6.38
N PHE A 64 3.50 10.81 6.23
CA PHE A 64 2.91 10.24 5.02
C PHE A 64 1.48 10.74 4.78
N GLY A 65 0.67 10.82 5.84
CA GLY A 65 -0.69 11.36 5.75
C GLY A 65 -0.72 12.83 5.33
N ALA A 66 0.19 13.66 5.85
CA ALA A 66 0.29 15.07 5.47
C ALA A 66 0.70 15.25 4.01
N ILE A 67 1.68 14.46 3.53
CA ILE A 67 2.14 14.51 2.14
C ILE A 67 1.02 14.08 1.19
N LEU A 68 0.30 13.00 1.52
CA LEU A 68 -0.83 12.50 0.73
C LEU A 68 -1.93 13.57 0.62
N LEU A 69 -2.29 14.20 1.74
CA LEU A 69 -3.27 15.28 1.78
C LEU A 69 -2.87 16.43 0.84
N VAL A 70 -1.62 16.90 0.90
CA VAL A 70 -1.11 17.97 0.04
C VAL A 70 -1.18 17.57 -1.44
N ALA A 71 -0.78 16.34 -1.79
CA ALA A 71 -0.83 15.85 -3.17
C ALA A 71 -2.25 15.85 -3.75
N VAL A 72 -3.25 15.42 -2.96
CA VAL A 72 -4.66 15.43 -3.37
C VAL A 72 -5.17 16.85 -3.59
N ILE A 73 -4.83 17.78 -2.69
CA ILE A 73 -5.20 19.19 -2.87
C ILE A 73 -4.61 19.75 -4.17
N LEU A 74 -3.33 19.50 -4.44
CA LEU A 74 -2.68 19.98 -5.65
C LEU A 74 -3.33 19.40 -6.92
N ALA A 75 -3.64 18.10 -6.93
CA ALA A 75 -4.33 17.45 -8.05
C ALA A 75 -5.69 18.09 -8.34
N VAL A 76 -6.49 18.38 -7.31
CA VAL A 76 -7.79 19.04 -7.45
C VAL A 76 -7.63 20.47 -8.00
N VAL A 77 -6.68 21.25 -7.49
CA VAL A 77 -6.42 22.61 -7.96
C VAL A 77 -6.01 22.60 -9.44
N VAL A 78 -5.15 21.68 -9.86
CA VAL A 78 -4.73 21.53 -11.27
C VAL A 78 -5.91 21.14 -12.16
N LEU A 79 -6.73 20.18 -11.71
CA LEU A 79 -7.92 19.74 -12.46
C LEU A 79 -8.90 20.90 -12.66
N ILE A 80 -9.19 21.68 -11.61
CA ILE A 80 -10.04 22.89 -11.72
C ILE A 80 -9.39 23.93 -12.64
N SER A 81 -8.08 24.14 -12.55
CA SER A 81 -7.36 25.12 -13.39
C SER A 81 -7.41 24.75 -14.87
N MET A 82 -7.26 23.46 -15.20
CA MET A 82 -7.41 22.96 -16.57
C MET A 82 -8.88 22.99 -17.04
N SER A 83 -9.82 22.73 -16.14
CA SER A 83 -11.27 22.80 -16.43
C SER A 83 -11.78 24.23 -16.63
N LEU A 84 -11.14 25.24 -16.02
CA LEU A 84 -11.51 26.66 -16.19
C LEU A 84 -10.84 27.30 -17.41
N ASN A 85 -9.71 26.76 -17.88
CA ASN A 85 -9.00 27.25 -19.08
C ASN A 85 -9.61 26.75 -20.41
N SER A 86 -10.60 25.84 -20.37
CA SER A 86 -11.29 25.31 -21.57
C SER A 86 -12.62 26.02 -21.90
N GLY A 87 -12.98 27.09 -21.18
CA GLY A 87 -14.18 27.92 -21.44
C GLY A 87 -14.12 28.80 -22.70
N GLY A 88 -13.27 28.47 -23.68
CA GLY A 88 -13.17 29.17 -24.96
C GLY A 88 -14.25 28.70 -25.94
N VAL A 89 -15.34 29.46 -26.03
CA VAL A 89 -16.39 29.30 -27.03
C VAL A 89 -15.80 29.37 -28.46
N THR A 90 -15.72 28.23 -29.15
CA THR A 90 -15.66 28.20 -30.61
C THR A 90 -16.90 27.49 -31.14
N LYS A 91 -17.94 28.29 -31.35
CA LYS A 91 -19.12 27.92 -32.13
C LYS A 91 -18.66 27.46 -33.53
N PRO A 92 -18.89 26.22 -33.97
CA PRO A 92 -18.75 25.92 -35.39
C PRO A 92 -19.88 26.66 -36.13
N SER A 93 -19.51 27.68 -36.89
CA SER A 93 -20.40 28.31 -37.86
C SER A 93 -20.78 27.30 -38.94
N PRO A 94 -22.07 27.17 -39.31
CA PRO A 94 -22.46 26.29 -40.41
C PRO A 94 -22.07 26.97 -41.74
N THR A 95 -21.08 26.43 -42.43
CA THR A 95 -20.75 26.91 -43.78
C THR A 95 -21.55 26.11 -44.81
N VAL A 96 -22.42 26.85 -45.50
CA VAL A 96 -23.33 26.51 -46.60
C VAL A 96 -22.61 25.75 -47.74
N PRO A 97 -23.28 24.82 -48.47
CA PRO A 97 -22.66 24.07 -49.56
C PRO A 97 -22.31 24.97 -50.74
N VAL A 98 -21.09 24.87 -51.25
CA VAL A 98 -20.67 25.46 -52.52
C VAL A 98 -20.59 24.35 -53.55
N VAL A 99 -21.49 24.40 -54.53
CA VAL A 99 -21.38 23.70 -55.82
C VAL A 99 -20.60 24.62 -56.75
N PRO A 100 -19.60 24.11 -57.49
CA PRO A 100 -19.59 24.37 -58.92
C PRO A 100 -19.17 23.16 -59.77
N SER A 101 -20.00 22.92 -60.79
CA SER A 101 -19.77 22.54 -62.19
C SER A 101 -18.56 21.68 -62.63
N ALA A 102 -18.91 20.70 -63.47
CA ALA A 102 -18.12 19.78 -64.30
C ALA A 102 -16.85 20.35 -64.95
N ASN A 103 -15.72 19.66 -64.79
CA ASN A 103 -14.97 18.95 -65.84
C ASN A 103 -13.59 18.46 -65.34
N GLU A 104 -13.14 17.35 -65.96
CA GLU A 104 -11.77 16.82 -66.03
C GLU A 104 -11.18 15.93 -64.89
N LEU A 105 -11.08 14.64 -65.26
CA LEU A 105 -9.95 13.71 -65.13
C LEU A 105 -9.37 13.32 -63.75
N THR A 106 -9.71 12.06 -63.39
CA THR A 106 -8.85 11.02 -62.78
C THR A 106 -7.90 11.41 -61.63
N ASP A 107 -8.35 11.16 -60.41
CA ASP A 107 -7.48 10.90 -59.25
C ASP A 107 -8.06 9.69 -58.48
N PRO A 108 -7.30 8.59 -58.24
CA PRO A 108 -7.81 7.49 -57.44
C PRO A 108 -7.87 7.92 -55.96
N THR A 109 -9.08 8.25 -55.50
CA THR A 109 -9.41 8.44 -54.08
C THR A 109 -8.90 7.25 -53.27
N VAL A 110 -7.80 7.45 -52.53
CA VAL A 110 -7.35 6.51 -51.50
C VAL A 110 -8.40 6.53 -50.38
N PRO A 111 -8.96 5.37 -49.97
CA PRO A 111 -9.92 5.31 -48.89
C PRO A 111 -9.27 5.80 -47.58
N PRO A 112 -10.02 6.49 -46.69
CA PRO A 112 -9.48 6.96 -45.42
C PRO A 112 -8.96 5.78 -44.61
N THR A 113 -7.69 5.86 -44.19
CA THR A 113 -7.06 4.90 -43.27
C THR A 113 -7.92 4.78 -42.02
N ALA A 114 -8.32 3.56 -41.67
CA ALA A 114 -9.07 3.29 -40.45
C ALA A 114 -8.31 3.85 -39.24
N THR A 115 -8.98 4.66 -38.43
CA THR A 115 -8.47 5.11 -37.14
C THR A 115 -8.17 3.87 -36.28
N PRO A 116 -6.96 3.72 -35.70
CA PRO A 116 -6.69 2.58 -34.82
C PRO A 116 -7.68 2.61 -33.66
N THR A 117 -8.42 1.52 -33.50
CA THR A 117 -9.26 1.27 -32.32
C THR A 117 -8.40 1.45 -31.07
N PRO A 118 -8.85 2.18 -30.03
CA PRO A 118 -8.08 2.30 -28.79
C PRO A 118 -7.86 0.90 -28.21
N THR A 119 -6.61 0.47 -28.14
CA THR A 119 -6.22 -0.77 -27.47
C THR A 119 -6.67 -0.69 -26.01
N PRO A 120 -7.44 -1.65 -25.48
CA PRO A 120 -7.86 -1.62 -24.09
C PRO A 120 -6.62 -1.59 -23.18
N THR A 121 -6.54 -0.62 -22.27
CA THR A 121 -5.51 -0.58 -21.24
C THR A 121 -5.73 -1.76 -20.28
N PRO A 122 -4.74 -2.65 -20.09
CA PRO A 122 -4.91 -3.80 -19.21
C PRO A 122 -5.07 -3.35 -17.75
N THR A 123 -6.08 -3.88 -17.08
CA THR A 123 -6.32 -3.66 -15.64
C THR A 123 -5.59 -4.74 -14.84
N ILE A 124 -4.40 -4.41 -14.32
CA ILE A 124 -3.65 -5.28 -13.39
C ILE A 124 -4.13 -5.01 -11.97
N GLU A 125 -4.41 -6.07 -11.21
CA GLU A 125 -4.82 -5.98 -9.81
C GLU A 125 -3.63 -6.12 -8.86
N SER A 126 -2.73 -7.05 -9.14
CA SER A 126 -1.55 -7.27 -8.31
C SER A 126 -0.34 -7.71 -9.13
N VAL A 127 0.83 -7.34 -8.58
CA VAL A 127 2.12 -7.86 -8.96
C VAL A 127 2.72 -8.46 -7.69
N THR A 128 3.40 -9.59 -7.80
CA THR A 128 4.07 -10.22 -6.67
C THR A 128 5.41 -10.78 -7.13
N ILE A 129 6.46 -10.51 -6.37
CA ILE A 129 7.79 -11.04 -6.59
C ILE A 129 7.86 -12.44 -5.98
N TYR A 130 8.39 -13.40 -6.72
CA TYR A 130 8.58 -14.79 -6.31
C TYR A 130 10.04 -15.18 -6.35
N TYR A 131 10.43 -16.04 -5.41
CA TYR A 131 11.65 -16.82 -5.47
C TYR A 131 11.30 -18.30 -5.63
N GLY A 132 11.55 -18.84 -6.82
CA GLY A 132 11.09 -20.19 -7.18
C GLY A 132 9.56 -20.24 -7.21
N SER A 133 8.96 -21.00 -6.29
CA SER A 133 7.50 -21.16 -6.16
C SER A 133 6.87 -20.39 -5.00
N GLU A 134 7.68 -19.70 -4.19
CA GLU A 134 7.22 -18.99 -2.99
C GLU A 134 7.32 -17.47 -3.21
N PRO A 135 6.36 -16.66 -2.72
CA PRO A 135 6.51 -15.22 -2.73
C PRO A 135 7.82 -14.82 -2.03
N LEU A 136 8.53 -13.87 -2.61
CA LEU A 136 9.70 -13.26 -2.01
C LEU A 136 9.22 -12.47 -0.79
N GLY A 137 9.63 -12.88 0.40
CA GLY A 137 9.19 -12.22 1.63
C GLY A 137 9.59 -10.73 1.68
N ASP A 138 8.94 -9.97 2.55
CA ASP A 138 9.16 -8.53 2.71
C ASP A 138 10.62 -8.16 3.03
N ASP A 139 11.36 -9.07 3.67
CA ASP A 139 12.78 -8.93 4.02
C ASP A 139 13.52 -10.24 3.72
N VAL A 140 14.43 -10.19 2.75
CA VAL A 140 15.22 -11.34 2.29
C VAL A 140 16.71 -11.02 2.37
N THR A 141 17.49 -11.99 2.84
CA THR A 141 18.96 -11.91 2.80
C THR A 141 19.49 -12.81 1.70
N ILE A 142 20.24 -12.24 0.76
CA ILE A 142 20.90 -12.98 -0.31
C ILE A 142 22.38 -13.14 0.01
N SER A 143 22.94 -14.31 -0.32
CA SER A 143 24.38 -14.61 -0.21
C SER A 143 24.99 -15.05 -1.54
N ALA A 144 24.16 -15.33 -2.53
CA ALA A 144 24.50 -15.68 -3.90
C ALA A 144 23.48 -15.00 -4.84
N PRO A 145 23.78 -14.89 -6.15
CA PRO A 145 22.82 -14.36 -7.12
C PRO A 145 21.47 -15.09 -7.03
N LEU A 146 20.40 -14.31 -6.90
CA LEU A 146 19.04 -14.80 -6.72
C LEU A 146 18.21 -14.49 -7.96
N THR A 147 17.60 -15.49 -8.58
CA THR A 147 16.65 -15.25 -9.68
C THR A 147 15.26 -15.03 -9.11
N ALA A 148 14.75 -13.81 -9.26
CA ALA A 148 13.39 -13.43 -8.88
C ALA A 148 12.47 -13.41 -10.11
N THR A 149 11.19 -13.71 -9.92
CA THR A 149 10.17 -13.70 -10.97
C THR A 149 8.98 -12.87 -10.54
N ALA A 150 8.49 -11.98 -11.40
CA ALA A 150 7.26 -11.24 -11.17
C ALA A 150 6.07 -12.01 -11.72
N SER A 151 5.12 -12.35 -10.84
CA SER A 151 3.81 -12.85 -11.24
C SER A 151 2.84 -11.67 -11.34
N ILE A 152 2.07 -11.61 -12.41
CA ILE A 152 1.14 -10.52 -12.68
C ILE A 152 -0.28 -11.10 -12.76
N TRP A 153 -1.21 -10.53 -12.01
CA TRP A 153 -2.58 -11.00 -11.96
C TRP A 153 -3.60 -9.85 -12.17
N PRO A 154 -4.67 -10.07 -12.96
CA PRO A 154 -4.83 -11.16 -13.92
C PRO A 154 -4.02 -10.89 -15.20
N MET A 155 -3.41 -11.92 -15.79
CA MET A 155 -2.69 -11.80 -17.07
C MET A 155 -3.69 -11.87 -18.24
N THR A 156 -4.50 -10.81 -18.39
CA THR A 156 -5.60 -10.75 -19.38
C THR A 156 -5.13 -10.44 -20.80
N VAL A 157 -3.94 -9.84 -20.94
CA VAL A 157 -3.33 -9.39 -22.19
C VAL A 157 -1.83 -9.64 -22.13
N GLU A 158 -1.19 -9.78 -23.29
CA GLU A 158 0.26 -9.80 -23.42
C GLU A 158 0.85 -8.45 -22.97
N ILE A 159 1.76 -8.50 -22.00
CA ILE A 159 2.36 -7.32 -21.38
C ILE A 159 3.68 -7.03 -22.11
N PRO A 160 3.86 -5.85 -22.72
CA PRO A 160 5.11 -5.50 -23.36
C PRO A 160 6.23 -5.44 -22.32
N ALA A 161 7.43 -5.86 -22.70
CA ALA A 161 8.61 -5.88 -21.81
C ALA A 161 8.88 -4.51 -21.16
N GLU A 162 8.68 -3.42 -21.90
CA GLU A 162 8.86 -2.04 -21.44
C GLU A 162 7.90 -1.64 -20.30
N ALA A 163 6.77 -2.33 -20.15
CA ALA A 163 5.84 -2.09 -19.06
C ALA A 163 6.27 -2.76 -17.75
N ILE A 164 7.22 -3.70 -17.77
CA ILE A 164 7.74 -4.38 -16.59
C ILE A 164 9.06 -3.72 -16.20
N VAL A 165 9.01 -2.88 -15.16
CA VAL A 165 10.17 -2.13 -14.71
C VAL A 165 10.65 -2.68 -13.37
N TRP A 166 11.88 -3.20 -13.37
CA TRP A 166 12.59 -3.61 -12.17
C TRP A 166 13.59 -2.55 -11.74
N GLU A 167 13.59 -2.22 -10.46
CA GLU A 167 14.45 -1.17 -9.92
C GLU A 167 15.07 -1.61 -8.58
N SER A 168 16.34 -1.25 -8.37
CA SER A 168 17.01 -1.29 -7.07
C SER A 168 17.22 0.12 -6.58
N SER A 169 16.80 0.38 -5.34
CA SER A 169 17.03 1.66 -4.67
C SER A 169 18.51 1.95 -4.36
N ASP A 170 19.37 0.92 -4.31
CA ASP A 170 20.82 1.11 -4.20
C ASP A 170 21.57 0.03 -5.01
N PRO A 171 22.01 0.35 -6.25
CA PRO A 171 22.73 -0.58 -7.11
C PRO A 171 24.15 -0.89 -6.61
N ASN A 172 24.64 -0.18 -5.58
CA ASN A 172 25.92 -0.51 -4.95
C ASN A 172 25.77 -1.63 -3.92
N VAL A 173 24.56 -1.89 -3.43
CA VAL A 173 24.25 -3.00 -2.51
C VAL A 173 23.78 -4.21 -3.30
N VAL A 174 22.75 -4.05 -4.14
CA VAL A 174 22.22 -5.12 -5.01
C VAL A 174 22.00 -4.59 -6.41
N LYS A 175 22.63 -5.23 -7.39
CA LYS A 175 22.36 -5.03 -8.82
C LYS A 175 21.20 -5.89 -9.27
N VAL A 176 20.36 -5.32 -10.13
CA VAL A 176 19.21 -5.98 -10.74
C VAL A 176 19.49 -6.09 -12.23
N GLU A 177 19.49 -7.31 -12.75
CA GLU A 177 19.69 -7.59 -14.16
C GLU A 177 18.44 -8.29 -14.70
N VAL A 178 17.69 -7.60 -15.56
CA VAL A 178 16.47 -8.17 -16.17
C VAL A 178 16.88 -9.14 -17.28
N SER A 179 16.23 -10.30 -17.34
CA SER A 179 16.49 -11.28 -18.40
C SER A 179 16.04 -10.74 -19.76
N ALA A 180 16.89 -10.90 -20.78
CA ALA A 180 16.58 -10.47 -22.14
C ALA A 180 15.48 -11.32 -22.80
N ASP A 181 15.35 -12.59 -22.39
CA ASP A 181 14.38 -13.53 -22.94
C ASP A 181 13.01 -13.45 -22.24
N ASP A 182 13.00 -13.07 -20.95
CA ASP A 182 11.81 -13.07 -20.09
C ASP A 182 11.82 -11.82 -19.18
N PRO A 183 11.10 -10.73 -19.52
CA PRO A 183 11.12 -9.49 -18.74
C PRO A 183 10.51 -9.63 -17.34
N THR A 184 9.75 -10.70 -17.10
CA THR A 184 9.22 -11.06 -15.78
C THR A 184 10.29 -11.64 -14.87
N ARG A 185 11.48 -12.01 -15.37
CA ARG A 185 12.57 -12.58 -14.57
C ARG A 185 13.70 -11.58 -14.44
N CYS A 186 14.25 -11.45 -13.24
CA CYS A 186 15.46 -10.69 -12.99
C CYS A 186 16.43 -11.47 -12.09
N THR A 187 17.71 -11.15 -12.19
CA THR A 187 18.76 -11.67 -11.33
C THR A 187 19.23 -10.58 -10.39
N LEU A 188 19.11 -10.85 -9.08
CA LEU A 188 19.57 -9.98 -8.01
C LEU A 188 20.96 -10.43 -7.57
N THR A 189 21.95 -9.56 -7.77
CA THR A 189 23.35 -9.85 -7.43
C THR A 189 23.83 -8.89 -6.35
N GLY A 190 24.28 -9.43 -5.22
CA GLY A 190 24.90 -8.64 -4.16
C GLY A 190 26.25 -8.08 -4.59
N VAL A 191 26.47 -6.79 -4.35
CA VAL A 191 27.68 -6.04 -4.72
C VAL A 191 28.38 -5.44 -3.50
N GLY A 192 27.62 -4.95 -2.54
CA GLY A 192 28.13 -4.27 -1.34
C GLY A 192 27.29 -4.60 -0.13
N SER A 193 27.92 -4.69 1.04
CA SER A 193 27.19 -5.03 2.26
C SER A 193 26.19 -3.92 2.63
N GLY A 194 24.97 -4.32 2.95
CA GLY A 194 23.89 -3.38 3.24
C GLY A 194 22.51 -3.94 2.95
N SER A 195 21.55 -3.02 2.86
CA SER A 195 20.16 -3.34 2.53
C SER A 195 19.62 -2.32 1.54
N CYS A 196 18.88 -2.77 0.54
CA CYS A 196 18.18 -1.92 -0.41
C CYS A 196 16.81 -2.52 -0.74
N ASN A 197 15.88 -1.67 -1.17
CA ASN A 197 14.61 -2.11 -1.72
C ASN A 197 14.76 -2.49 -3.19
N VAL A 198 14.23 -3.64 -3.57
CA VAL A 198 14.04 -4.06 -4.96
C VAL A 198 12.54 -4.00 -5.26
N THR A 199 12.18 -3.27 -6.30
CA THR A 199 10.80 -3.00 -6.68
C THR A 199 10.56 -3.50 -8.10
N VAL A 200 9.39 -4.12 -8.32
CA VAL A 200 8.86 -4.36 -9.67
C VAL A 200 7.59 -3.55 -9.84
N THR A 201 7.45 -2.89 -10.98
CA THR A 201 6.26 -2.09 -11.34
C THR A 201 5.74 -2.51 -12.70
N VAL A 202 4.42 -2.69 -12.80
CA VAL A 202 3.72 -3.05 -14.04
C VAL A 202 2.38 -2.30 -14.09
N TYR A 203 2.22 -1.41 -15.09
CA TYR A 203 1.02 -0.57 -15.27
C TYR A 203 0.50 0.09 -13.98
N GLY A 204 1.40 0.52 -13.09
CA GLY A 204 1.06 1.20 -11.83
C GLY A 204 0.82 0.28 -10.63
N ALA A 205 0.71 -1.04 -10.83
CA ALA A 205 0.80 -2.01 -9.74
C ALA A 205 2.27 -2.28 -9.42
N SER A 206 2.61 -2.40 -8.14
CA SER A 206 3.99 -2.58 -7.72
C SER A 206 4.11 -3.53 -6.54
N ASP A 207 5.23 -4.25 -6.50
CA ASP A 207 5.64 -5.02 -5.34
C ASP A 207 7.08 -4.67 -4.95
N THR A 208 7.40 -4.73 -3.66
CA THR A 208 8.68 -4.27 -3.12
C THR A 208 9.16 -5.20 -2.02
N ALA A 209 10.41 -5.66 -2.13
CA ALA A 209 11.07 -6.46 -1.10
C ALA A 209 12.34 -5.76 -0.62
N ILE A 210 12.60 -5.81 0.68
CA ILE A 210 13.88 -5.40 1.27
C ILE A 210 14.87 -6.54 1.03
N VAL A 211 15.95 -6.25 0.31
CA VAL A 211 17.02 -7.20 0.02
C VAL A 211 18.27 -6.80 0.78
N ARG A 212 18.80 -7.73 1.57
CA ARG A 212 20.04 -7.58 2.34
C ARG A 212 21.14 -8.40 1.71
N TYR A 213 22.33 -7.82 1.61
CA TYR A 213 23.54 -8.54 1.23
C TYR A 213 24.56 -8.39 2.37
N VAL A 214 25.07 -9.51 2.87
CA VAL A 214 25.96 -9.52 4.05
C VAL A 214 27.44 -9.47 3.65
N GLY A 215 27.78 -9.79 2.41
CA GLY A 215 29.17 -9.86 1.93
C GLY A 215 29.90 -11.12 2.38
#